data_AF-A0A8C1W0J0-F1
#
_entry.id   AF-A0A8C1W0J0-F1
#
_cell.length_a   1.000
_cell.length_b   1.000
_cell.length_c   1.000
_cell.angle_alpha   90.00
_cell.angle_beta   90.00
_cell.angle_gamma   90.00
#
_symmetry.space_group_name_H-M   'P 1'
#
loop_
_entity.id
_entity.type
_entity.pdbx_description
1 polymer ?
#
loop_
_entity_poly.entity_id
_entity_poly.type
_entity_poly.pdbx_seq_one_letter_code
_entity_poly.pdbx_strand_id
1 'polypeptide(L)'
;MAPTREMSVETKERIIKLLKEGKSSRNVAKNVGCSQSAVSKIWTKYKSNGKVVKGKRTGRPRKTSKRQDRKLKAICLENRKCTTKQMRNKWAESGVHVCDRTVRNRLKEMGFTYRKAKRKPSLTSKQKKTRWLSCILNKQKI
;
A
#
# COMPACT_ATOMS: atom_id res chain seq x y z
N MET A 1 20.37 15.87 0.73
CA MET A 1 21.36 15.01 1.40
C MET A 1 21.13 13.56 1.00
N ALA A 2 22.16 12.87 0.52
CA ALA A 2 22.07 11.46 0.14
C ALA A 2 22.00 10.56 1.40
N PRO A 3 21.31 9.41 1.34
CA PRO A 3 21.32 8.45 2.44
C PRO A 3 22.73 7.89 2.62
N THR A 4 23.26 7.98 3.86
CA THR A 4 24.53 7.34 4.20
C THR A 4 24.39 5.82 4.14
N ARG A 5 25.42 5.16 3.58
CA ARG A 5 25.48 3.69 3.48
C ARG A 5 25.38 3.09 4.89
N GLU A 6 24.45 2.15 5.06
CA GLU A 6 24.27 1.49 6.35
C GLU A 6 25.37 0.44 6.58
N MET A 7 25.84 0.33 7.83
CA MET A 7 26.73 -0.75 8.25
C MET A 7 26.05 -2.12 8.11
N SER A 8 26.82 -3.16 7.75
CA SER A 8 26.32 -4.53 7.63
C SER A 8 25.74 -5.03 8.96
N VAL A 9 24.86 -6.04 8.89
CA VAL A 9 24.26 -6.61 10.10
C VAL A 9 25.35 -7.31 10.93
N GLU A 10 26.20 -8.09 10.27
CA GLU A 10 27.34 -8.80 10.89
C GLU A 10 28.27 -7.87 11.67
N THR A 11 28.61 -6.70 11.11
CA THR A 11 29.47 -5.74 11.81
C THR A 11 28.79 -5.15 13.03
N LYS A 12 27.48 -4.89 12.98
CA LYS A 12 26.72 -4.42 14.15
C LYS A 12 26.63 -5.49 15.24
N GLU A 13 26.44 -6.75 14.86
CA GLU A 13 26.41 -7.88 15.80
C GLU A 13 27.76 -8.07 16.50
N ARG A 14 28.87 -7.99 15.74
CA ARG A 14 30.23 -8.00 16.30
C ARG A 14 30.44 -6.86 17.29
N ILE A 15 30.01 -5.64 16.96
CA ILE A 15 30.08 -4.48 17.87
C ILE A 15 29.32 -4.77 19.18
N ILE A 16 28.09 -5.28 19.07
CA ILE A 16 27.24 -5.55 20.25
C ILE A 16 27.83 -6.67 21.10
N LYS A 17 28.38 -7.72 20.49
CA LYS A 17 29.05 -8.82 21.20
C LYS A 17 30.25 -8.29 22.01
N LEU A 18 31.14 -7.51 21.38
CA LEU A 18 32.31 -6.94 22.04
C LEU A 18 31.94 -5.98 23.18
N LEU A 19 30.86 -5.21 23.03
CA LEU A 19 30.37 -4.33 24.10
C LEU A 19 29.74 -5.11 25.27
N LYS A 20 29.08 -6.24 25.00
CA LYS A 20 28.58 -7.15 26.06
C LYS A 20 29.71 -7.81 26.84
N GLU A 21 30.83 -8.07 26.20
CA GLU A 21 32.08 -8.55 26.84
C GLU A 21 32.77 -7.48 27.71
N GLY A 22 32.21 -6.27 27.84
CA GLY A 22 32.74 -5.20 28.70
C GLY A 22 33.85 -4.36 28.05
N LYS A 23 34.13 -4.53 26.75
CA LYS A 23 35.16 -3.73 26.05
C LYS A 23 34.70 -2.28 25.89
N SER A 24 35.63 -1.34 26.04
CA SER A 24 35.35 0.09 25.87
C SER A 24 34.94 0.42 24.44
N SER A 25 34.03 1.39 24.25
CA SER A 25 33.58 1.80 22.91
C SER A 25 34.72 2.27 22.00
N ARG A 26 35.79 2.84 22.56
CA ARG A 26 37.00 3.25 21.83
C ARG A 26 37.77 2.05 21.29
N ASN A 27 37.92 1.00 22.09
CA ASN A 27 38.61 -0.23 21.66
C ASN A 27 37.78 -0.98 20.60
N VAL A 28 36.46 -1.05 20.77
CA VAL A 28 35.56 -1.66 19.78
C VAL A 28 35.60 -0.91 18.46
N ALA A 29 35.60 0.43 18.49
CA ALA A 29 35.69 1.27 17.30
C ALA A 29 36.97 0.99 16.50
N LYS A 30 38.13 0.93 17.19
CA LYS A 30 39.42 0.57 16.57
C LYS A 30 39.42 -0.86 15.99
N ASN A 31 38.88 -1.83 16.74
CA ASN A 31 38.85 -3.24 16.32
C ASN A 31 37.99 -3.49 15.08
N VAL A 32 36.87 -2.77 14.97
CA VAL A 32 35.91 -2.91 13.85
C VAL A 32 36.21 -1.95 12.70
N GLY A 33 37.09 -0.96 12.88
CA GLY A 33 37.43 0.03 11.86
C GLY A 33 36.29 1.04 11.62
N CYS A 34 35.61 1.47 12.68
CA CYS A 34 34.49 2.42 12.59
C CYS A 34 34.65 3.58 13.58
N SER A 35 33.86 4.64 13.44
CA SER A 35 33.91 5.76 14.37
C SER A 35 33.29 5.39 15.73
N GLN A 36 33.85 5.93 16.82
CA GLN A 36 33.29 5.75 18.17
C GLN A 36 31.81 6.18 18.24
N SER A 37 31.44 7.25 17.53
CA SER A 37 30.06 7.73 17.47
C SER A 37 29.12 6.70 16.83
N ALA A 38 29.58 5.92 15.84
CA ALA A 38 28.80 4.84 15.25
C ALA A 38 28.56 3.71 16.27
N VAL A 39 29.61 3.30 16.99
CA VAL A 39 29.54 2.29 18.07
C VAL A 39 28.55 2.72 19.15
N SER A 40 28.66 3.96 19.63
CA SER A 40 27.75 4.52 20.64
C SER A 40 26.29 4.54 20.14
N LYS A 41 26.04 5.00 18.91
CA LYS A 41 24.69 5.00 18.31
C LYS A 41 24.10 3.59 18.19
N ILE A 42 24.91 2.60 17.83
CA ILE A 42 24.47 1.20 17.74
C ILE A 42 24.12 0.67 19.13
N TRP A 43 24.97 0.91 20.13
CA TRP A 43 24.74 0.46 21.49
C TRP A 43 23.47 1.06 22.11
N THR A 44 23.28 2.37 21.99
CA THR A 44 22.08 3.06 22.52
C THR A 44 20.81 2.52 21.88
N LYS A 45 20.80 2.31 20.55
CA LYS A 45 19.66 1.70 19.84
C LYS A 45 19.41 0.25 20.26
N TYR A 46 20.48 -0.51 20.50
CA TYR A 46 20.35 -1.89 20.95
C TYR A 46 19.76 -1.96 22.35
N LYS A 47 20.22 -1.10 23.28
CA LYS A 47 19.63 -1.00 24.62
C LYS A 47 18.16 -0.61 24.61
N SER A 48 17.74 0.30 23.72
CA SER A 48 16.35 0.74 23.66
C SER A 48 15.40 -0.28 23.00
N ASN A 49 15.84 -0.91 21.90
CA ASN A 49 14.95 -1.70 21.04
C ASN A 49 15.23 -3.22 21.09
N GLY A 50 16.34 -3.65 21.67
CA GLY A 50 16.82 -5.04 21.69
C GLY A 50 17.19 -5.61 20.32
N LYS A 51 17.11 -4.82 19.25
CA LYS A 51 17.27 -5.29 17.86
C LYS A 51 18.50 -4.69 17.20
N VAL A 52 19.27 -5.54 16.53
CA VAL A 52 20.42 -5.14 15.72
C VAL A 52 19.99 -4.65 14.33
N VAL A 53 18.96 -5.31 13.79
CA VAL A 53 18.38 -4.98 12.49
C VAL A 53 17.50 -3.76 12.62
N LYS A 54 17.64 -2.85 11.67
CA LYS A 54 16.80 -1.66 11.57
C LYS A 54 15.39 -2.06 11.14
N GLY A 55 14.39 -1.59 11.89
CA GLY A 55 12.99 -1.76 11.50
C GLY A 55 12.67 -1.08 10.17
N LYS A 56 11.64 -1.59 9.47
CA LYS A 56 11.11 -0.93 8.26
C LYS A 56 10.66 0.49 8.63
N ARG A 57 11.04 1.46 7.81
CA ARG A 57 10.52 2.83 7.93
C ARG A 57 9.02 2.81 7.60
N THR A 58 8.21 3.51 8.38
CA THR A 58 6.75 3.60 8.20
C THR A 58 6.35 4.41 6.95
N GLY A 59 7.27 5.20 6.40
CA GLY A 59 7.00 6.05 5.23
C GLY A 59 6.11 7.25 5.56
N ARG A 60 5.68 7.98 4.53
CA ARG A 60 4.77 9.13 4.71
C ARG A 60 3.36 8.63 5.05
N PRO A 61 2.70 9.18 6.07
CA PRO A 61 1.32 8.81 6.37
C PRO A 61 0.39 9.17 5.21
N ARG A 62 -0.69 8.40 5.09
CA ARG A 62 -1.71 8.62 4.06
C ARG A 62 -2.47 9.90 4.36
N LYS A 63 -2.91 10.60 3.31
CA LYS A 63 -3.85 11.73 3.44
C LYS A 63 -5.27 11.26 3.82
N THR A 64 -5.60 10.01 3.49
CA THR A 64 -6.95 9.44 3.68
C THR A 64 -6.98 8.46 4.85
N SER A 65 -8.11 8.39 5.54
CA SER A 65 -8.37 7.43 6.60
C SER A 65 -9.16 6.23 6.09
N LYS A 66 -9.09 5.10 6.82
CA LYS A 66 -9.88 3.90 6.49
C LYS A 66 -11.39 4.18 6.44
N ARG A 67 -11.90 5.11 7.26
CA ARG A 67 -13.32 5.51 7.27
C ARG A 67 -13.68 6.26 5.97
N GLN A 68 -12.80 7.14 5.52
CA GLN A 68 -13.00 7.88 4.26
C GLN A 68 -12.93 6.93 3.05
N ASP A 69 -12.01 5.96 3.06
CA ASP A 69 -11.91 4.95 2.00
C ASP A 69 -13.19 4.09 1.91
N ARG A 70 -13.85 3.77 3.04
CA ARG A 70 -15.17 3.10 3.04
C ARG A 70 -16.26 3.94 2.37
N LYS A 71 -16.27 5.26 2.59
CA LYS A 71 -17.22 6.15 1.88
C LYS A 71 -16.96 6.15 0.38
N LEU A 72 -15.69 6.20 -0.04
CA LEU A 72 -15.33 6.10 -1.45
C LEU A 72 -15.80 4.76 -2.07
N LYS A 73 -15.69 3.66 -1.32
CA LYS A 73 -16.22 2.36 -1.73
C LYS A 73 -17.74 2.40 -1.92
N ALA A 74 -18.48 3.01 -1.00
CA ALA A 74 -19.93 3.16 -1.13
C ALA A 74 -20.32 3.94 -2.38
N ILE A 75 -19.68 5.09 -2.64
CA ILE A 75 -19.87 5.90 -3.86
C ILE A 75 -19.62 5.07 -5.13
N CYS A 76 -18.57 4.24 -5.12
CA CYS A 76 -18.25 3.38 -6.26
C CYS A 76 -19.28 2.27 -6.50
N LEU A 77 -19.91 1.76 -5.44
CA LEU A 77 -20.90 0.69 -5.54
C LEU A 77 -22.28 1.22 -5.94
N GLU A 78 -22.63 2.42 -5.47
CA GLU A 78 -23.87 3.14 -5.83
C GLU A 78 -23.94 3.39 -7.34
N ASN A 79 -22.85 3.86 -7.96
CA ASN A 79 -22.76 4.03 -9.40
C ASN A 79 -21.45 3.47 -9.97
N ARG A 80 -21.52 2.21 -10.44
CA ARG A 80 -20.36 1.50 -11.03
C ARG A 80 -19.83 2.10 -12.33
N LYS A 81 -20.59 2.96 -13.01
CA LYS A 81 -20.16 3.63 -14.25
C LYS A 81 -19.57 5.02 -13.99
N CYS A 82 -19.58 5.48 -12.74
CA CYS A 82 -19.08 6.78 -12.35
C CYS A 82 -17.58 6.91 -12.68
N THR A 83 -17.19 8.08 -13.19
CA THR A 83 -15.78 8.38 -13.48
C THR A 83 -15.03 8.75 -12.22
N THR A 84 -13.70 8.62 -12.23
CA THR A 84 -12.88 8.96 -11.06
C THR A 84 -13.01 10.44 -10.66
N LYS A 85 -13.23 11.33 -11.63
CA LYS A 85 -13.44 12.77 -11.39
C LYS A 85 -14.77 13.04 -10.69
N GLN A 86 -15.85 12.36 -11.12
CA GLN A 86 -17.15 12.43 -10.46
C GLN A 86 -17.09 11.86 -9.04
N MET A 87 -16.44 10.70 -8.86
CA MET A 87 -16.22 10.12 -7.52
C MET A 87 -15.42 11.05 -6.61
N ARG A 88 -14.35 11.68 -7.13
CA ARG A 88 -13.57 12.67 -6.38
C ARG A 88 -14.45 13.82 -5.92
N ASN A 89 -15.25 14.40 -6.82
CA ASN A 89 -16.10 15.55 -6.48
C ASN A 89 -17.13 15.18 -5.40
N LYS A 90 -17.82 14.05 -5.54
CA LYS A 90 -18.76 13.55 -4.50
C LYS A 90 -18.05 13.22 -3.19
N TRP A 91 -16.81 12.75 -3.25
CA TRP A 91 -16.01 12.46 -2.05
C TRP A 91 -15.47 13.73 -1.38
N ALA A 92 -15.28 14.82 -2.13
CA ALA A 92 -14.87 16.11 -1.60
C ALA A 92 -15.91 16.74 -0.68
N GLU A 93 -17.21 16.47 -0.89
CA GLU A 93 -18.30 16.85 0.02
C GLU A 93 -18.11 16.27 1.44
N SER A 94 -17.42 15.13 1.55
CA SER A 94 -17.05 14.55 2.85
C SER A 94 -15.79 15.16 3.48
N GLY A 95 -15.29 16.28 2.95
CA GLY A 95 -14.12 17.01 3.45
C GLY A 95 -12.76 16.48 2.98
N VAL A 96 -12.74 15.61 1.96
CA VAL A 96 -11.50 14.97 1.47
C VAL A 96 -11.13 15.49 0.09
N HIS A 97 -10.21 16.45 0.05
CA HIS A 97 -9.69 17.00 -1.20
C HIS A 97 -8.43 16.24 -1.65
N VAL A 98 -8.56 15.42 -2.69
CA VAL A 98 -7.46 14.64 -3.26
C VAL A 98 -7.48 14.70 -4.78
N CYS A 99 -6.35 14.41 -5.42
CA CYS A 99 -6.29 14.26 -6.86
C CYS A 99 -6.90 12.93 -7.34
N ASP A 100 -7.28 12.87 -8.62
CA ASP A 100 -7.90 11.69 -9.24
C ASP A 100 -7.00 10.44 -9.17
N ARG A 101 -5.67 10.65 -9.11
CA ARG A 101 -4.71 9.56 -8.98
C ARG A 101 -4.81 8.87 -7.62
N THR A 102 -4.99 9.64 -6.55
CA THR A 102 -5.18 9.10 -5.20
C THR A 102 -6.45 8.26 -5.12
N VAL A 103 -7.56 8.75 -5.70
CA VAL A 103 -8.83 8.02 -5.79
C VAL A 103 -8.62 6.67 -6.49
N ARG A 104 -7.97 6.65 -7.66
CA ARG A 104 -7.64 5.41 -8.38
C ARG A 104 -6.78 4.46 -7.57
N ASN A 105 -5.77 4.98 -6.88
CA ASN A 105 -4.90 4.16 -6.02
C ASN A 105 -5.69 3.53 -4.86
N ARG A 106 -6.61 4.28 -4.23
CA ARG A 106 -7.48 3.74 -3.17
C ARG A 106 -8.40 2.65 -3.70
N LEU A 107 -9.06 2.89 -4.83
CA LEU A 107 -9.92 1.91 -5.47
C LEU A 107 -9.15 0.62 -5.81
N LYS A 108 -7.94 0.75 -6.36
CA LYS A 108 -7.07 -0.39 -6.68
C LYS A 108 -6.66 -1.17 -5.42
N GLU A 109 -6.28 -0.49 -4.33
CA GLU A 109 -5.99 -1.13 -3.04
C GLU A 109 -7.20 -1.92 -2.50
N MET A 110 -8.41 -1.45 -2.75
CA MET A 110 -9.66 -2.13 -2.38
C MET A 110 -10.08 -3.23 -3.37
N GLY A 111 -9.29 -3.51 -4.41
CA GLY A 111 -9.57 -4.53 -5.41
C GLY A 111 -10.49 -4.09 -6.56
N PHE A 112 -10.88 -2.82 -6.61
CA PHE A 112 -11.67 -2.30 -7.74
C PHE A 112 -10.75 -2.06 -8.94
N THR A 113 -11.13 -2.68 -10.05
CA THR A 113 -10.46 -2.51 -11.33
C THR A 113 -11.47 -2.06 -12.37
N TYR A 114 -11.03 -1.17 -13.26
CA TYR A 114 -11.82 -0.83 -14.43
C TYR A 114 -11.90 -2.07 -15.34
N ARG A 115 -13.12 -2.49 -15.69
CA ARG A 115 -13.34 -3.52 -16.71
C ARG A 115 -14.16 -2.94 -17.85
N LYS A 116 -13.65 -3.13 -19.06
CA LYS A 116 -14.40 -2.86 -20.29
C LYS A 116 -15.26 -4.09 -20.60
N ALA A 117 -16.56 -3.90 -20.85
CA ALA A 117 -17.42 -5.00 -21.30
C ALA A 117 -16.88 -5.57 -22.62
N LYS A 118 -16.87 -6.91 -22.75
CA LYS A 118 -16.48 -7.57 -24.00
C LYS A 118 -17.44 -7.13 -25.10
N ARG A 119 -16.92 -6.61 -26.22
CA ARG A 119 -17.73 -6.32 -27.41
C ARG A 119 -18.28 -7.66 -27.92
N LYS A 120 -19.60 -7.79 -27.98
CA LYS A 120 -20.27 -8.95 -28.58
C LYS A 120 -20.63 -8.59 -30.02
N PRO A 121 -20.57 -9.53 -30.98
CA PRO A 121 -21.06 -9.28 -32.33
C PRO A 121 -22.55 -8.91 -32.28
N SER A 122 -22.98 -8.04 -33.20
CA SER A 122 -24.38 -7.68 -33.33
C SER A 122 -25.19 -8.91 -33.70
N LEU A 123 -26.29 -9.16 -32.97
CA LEU A 123 -27.20 -10.25 -33.29
C LEU A 123 -27.96 -9.92 -34.58
N THR A 124 -28.06 -10.90 -35.48
CA THR A 124 -28.98 -10.82 -36.63
C THR A 124 -30.44 -10.82 -36.16
N SER A 125 -31.36 -10.33 -36.99
CA SER A 125 -32.79 -10.25 -36.65
C SER A 125 -33.37 -11.62 -36.27
N LYS A 126 -32.96 -12.69 -36.96
CA LYS A 126 -33.32 -14.08 -36.64
C LYS A 126 -32.84 -14.48 -35.24
N GLN A 127 -31.57 -14.22 -34.92
CA GLN A 127 -30.98 -14.54 -33.61
C GLN A 127 -31.65 -13.77 -32.46
N LYS A 128 -32.05 -12.50 -32.67
CA LYS A 128 -32.80 -11.72 -31.68
C LYS A 128 -34.17 -12.36 -31.39
N LYS A 129 -34.91 -12.75 -32.44
CA LYS A 129 -36.23 -13.38 -32.31
C LYS A 129 -36.15 -14.72 -31.58
N THR A 130 -35.17 -15.57 -31.93
CA THR A 130 -34.95 -16.86 -31.25
C THR A 130 -34.57 -16.70 -29.78
N ARG A 131 -33.69 -15.74 -29.45
CA ARG A 131 -33.36 -15.44 -28.04
C ARG A 131 -34.57 -14.95 -27.25
N TRP A 132 -35.36 -14.06 -27.85
CA TRP A 132 -36.55 -13.51 -27.21
C TRP A 132 -37.60 -14.59 -26.94
N LEU A 133 -37.90 -15.43 -27.94
CA LEU A 133 -38.81 -16.59 -27.79
C LEU A 133 -38.32 -17.55 -26.70
N SER A 134 -37.02 -17.87 -26.69
CA SER A 134 -36.42 -18.74 -25.67
C SER A 134 -36.52 -18.16 -24.25
N CYS A 135 -36.33 -16.85 -24.08
CA CYS A 135 -36.51 -16.20 -22.77
C CYS A 135 -37.96 -16.23 -22.28
N ILE A 136 -38.95 -16.13 -23.18
CA ILE A 136 -40.37 -16.17 -22.82
C ILE A 136 -40.79 -17.60 -22.44
N LEU A 137 -40.43 -18.59 -23.27
CA LEU A 137 -40.79 -19.99 -23.04
C LEU A 137 -40.16 -20.56 -21.75
N ASN A 138 -38.96 -20.10 -21.38
CA ASN A 138 -38.32 -20.51 -20.12
C ASN A 138 -38.87 -19.76 -18.89
N LYS A 139 -39.53 -18.62 -19.07
CA LYS A 139 -40.23 -17.92 -17.97
C LYS A 139 -41.60 -18.50 -17.65
N GLN A 140 -42.22 -19.23 -18.59
CA GLN A 140 -43.51 -19.91 -18.40
C GLN A 140 -43.40 -21.32 -17.79
N LYS A 141 -42.16 -21.83 -17.64
CA LYS A 141 -41.86 -23.15 -17.06
C LYS A 141 -41.42 -23.09 -15.59
N ILE A 142 -41.50 -21.92 -14.97
CA ILE A 142 -41.29 -21.66 -13.53
C ILE A 142 -42.61 -21.13 -13.01
#